data_AF-A0A6L5X339-F1
#
_entry.id   AF-A0A6L5X339-F1
#
_cell.length_a   1.000
_cell.length_b   1.000
_cell.length_c   1.000
_cell.angle_alpha   90.00
_cell.angle_beta   90.00
_cell.angle_gamma   90.00
#
_symmetry.space_group_name_H-M   'P 1'
#
loop_
_entity.id
_entity.type
_entity.pdbx_description
1 polymer ?
#
loop_
_entity_poly.entity_id
_entity_poly.type
_entity_poly.pdbx_seq_one_letter_code
_entity_poly.pdbx_strand_id
1 'polypeptide(L)'
;MYENERKDEIYLLSDGEERSDSENKGSPSALLIEETADYESEDILTEEIERQLTIERAVIEELENEAKESPPDERDENEAPERKQLRREVEAASLARLEDAARTQADFENIVAWWDRLDANRERRERYHEILRSGDDIPLDYGASTSEPLFPDTLSGVLEKQIRAGDFLDAIFYCPYDVHEFVTEEYLSKNLYELSEGHKELLFLWAVCLFSSARIAAIRGQTDRNIRKVRTTMLKKIRKKLLAALKEKAEKQQSMTLQEKKFLAENGGMVDGEKTR
;
A
#
# COMPACT_ATOMS: atom_id res chain seq x y z
N MET A 1 -11.84 -44.85 -62.01
CA MET A 1 -10.38 -44.87 -62.27
C MET A 1 -9.71 -44.26 -61.05
N TYR A 2 -9.09 -45.13 -60.24
CA TYR A 2 -8.22 -44.89 -59.06
C TYR A 2 -8.79 -43.98 -57.96
N GLU A 3 -9.29 -44.43 -56.80
CA GLU A 3 -8.76 -45.37 -55.77
C GLU A 3 -7.33 -45.05 -55.28
N ASN A 4 -7.24 -44.50 -54.07
CA ASN A 4 -6.36 -44.93 -52.99
C ASN A 4 -6.82 -44.27 -51.66
N GLU A 5 -7.42 -44.99 -50.71
CA GLU A 5 -6.77 -45.88 -49.68
C GLU A 5 -6.20 -45.05 -48.51
N ARG A 6 -6.38 -45.28 -47.20
CA ARG A 6 -6.99 -46.26 -46.26
C ARG A 6 -7.08 -45.50 -44.89
N LYS A 7 -8.14 -45.57 -44.07
CA LYS A 7 -8.38 -46.55 -42.97
C LYS A 7 -7.12 -46.80 -42.14
N ASP A 8 -7.00 -46.42 -40.87
CA ASP A 8 -7.73 -46.81 -39.64
C ASP A 8 -6.58 -47.22 -38.70
N GLU A 9 -6.64 -46.90 -37.40
CA GLU A 9 -6.23 -47.77 -36.27
C GLU A 9 -5.89 -46.94 -35.02
N ILE A 10 -6.92 -46.84 -34.17
CA ILE A 10 -6.84 -46.57 -32.74
C ILE A 10 -6.43 -47.90 -32.08
N TYR A 11 -5.31 -47.94 -31.36
CA TYR A 11 -5.02 -49.03 -30.43
C TYR A 11 -5.22 -48.56 -28.99
N LEU A 12 -6.34 -49.00 -28.42
CA LEU A 12 -6.55 -49.21 -26.99
C LEU A 12 -6.10 -50.65 -26.67
N LEU A 13 -5.20 -50.83 -25.71
CA LEU A 13 -5.06 -52.11 -25.00
C LEU A 13 -4.96 -51.84 -23.50
N SER A 14 -5.88 -52.45 -22.75
CA SER A 14 -5.88 -52.57 -21.30
C SER A 14 -5.27 -53.90 -20.84
N ASP A 15 -4.85 -53.89 -19.57
CA ASP A 15 -4.83 -54.96 -18.56
C ASP A 15 -3.87 -56.16 -18.60
N GLY A 16 -3.27 -56.39 -17.41
CA GLY A 16 -2.76 -57.66 -16.85
C GLY A 16 -1.27 -57.94 -17.09
N GLU A 17 -0.46 -58.48 -16.18
CA GLU A 17 -0.56 -58.95 -14.79
C GLU A 17 0.89 -59.20 -14.29
N GLU A 18 1.10 -59.06 -12.98
CA GLU A 18 2.06 -59.74 -12.07
C GLU A 18 3.56 -59.99 -12.41
N ARG A 19 4.42 -59.27 -11.65
CA ARG A 19 5.39 -59.75 -10.63
C ARG A 19 6.40 -60.88 -10.96
N SER A 20 7.70 -60.56 -10.89
CA SER A 20 8.67 -61.26 -10.01
C SER A 20 10.07 -60.63 -10.06
N ASP A 21 10.74 -60.70 -8.92
CA ASP A 21 12.03 -60.09 -8.56
C ASP A 21 13.25 -60.73 -9.26
N SER A 22 14.25 -59.92 -9.63
CA SER A 22 15.66 -60.31 -9.46
C SER A 22 16.60 -59.10 -9.54
N GLU A 23 17.50 -59.05 -8.57
CA GLU A 23 18.54 -58.06 -8.28
C GLU A 23 19.49 -57.81 -9.47
N ASN A 24 19.86 -56.54 -9.71
CA ASN A 24 21.13 -56.22 -10.38
C ASN A 24 21.79 -54.98 -9.75
N LYS A 25 23.00 -55.17 -9.25
CA LYS A 25 23.89 -54.16 -8.66
C LYS A 25 24.73 -53.52 -9.78
N GLY A 26 24.72 -52.20 -9.89
CA GLY A 26 25.60 -51.46 -10.79
C GLY A 26 25.53 -49.95 -10.59
N SER A 27 26.39 -49.43 -9.70
CA SER A 27 26.96 -48.07 -9.61
C SER A 27 26.19 -46.88 -10.24
N PRO A 28 25.77 -45.86 -9.46
CA PRO A 28 25.44 -44.55 -10.00
C PRO A 28 26.73 -43.72 -10.15
N SER A 29 27.12 -43.41 -11.38
CA SER A 29 28.05 -42.32 -11.66
C SER A 29 27.37 -41.01 -11.26
N ALA A 30 27.81 -40.45 -10.14
CA ALA A 30 27.45 -39.12 -9.69
C ALA A 30 27.95 -38.08 -10.71
N LEU A 31 27.02 -37.46 -11.44
CA LEU A 31 27.26 -36.19 -12.13
C LEU A 31 27.31 -35.10 -11.06
N LEU A 32 28.53 -34.74 -10.66
CA LEU A 32 28.80 -33.49 -9.96
C LEU A 32 28.57 -32.35 -10.97
N ILE A 33 27.43 -31.69 -10.84
CA ILE A 33 27.23 -30.36 -11.41
C ILE A 33 27.83 -29.41 -10.38
N GLU A 34 28.95 -28.78 -10.73
CA GLU A 34 29.60 -27.75 -9.93
C GLU A 34 28.66 -26.56 -9.75
N GLU A 35 28.24 -26.35 -8.51
CA GLU A 35 27.53 -25.17 -8.01
C GLU A 35 28.56 -24.07 -7.72
N THR A 36 28.97 -23.33 -8.75
CA THR A 36 29.85 -22.16 -8.59
C THR A 36 29.47 -21.05 -9.55
N ALA A 37 28.32 -20.40 -9.33
CA ALA A 37 27.99 -19.12 -9.95
C ALA A 37 26.80 -18.45 -9.25
N ASP A 38 26.96 -18.01 -7.99
CA ASP A 38 25.93 -17.15 -7.36
C ASP A 38 26.46 -16.15 -6.31
N TYR A 39 27.78 -15.99 -6.18
CA TYR A 39 28.36 -15.02 -5.23
C TYR A 39 28.74 -13.67 -5.86
N GLU A 40 28.90 -13.57 -7.19
CA GLU A 40 29.30 -12.29 -7.83
C GLU A 40 28.11 -11.42 -8.28
N SER A 41 26.91 -12.01 -8.41
CA SER A 41 25.69 -11.32 -8.86
C SER A 41 25.09 -10.41 -7.78
N GLU A 42 25.10 -10.86 -6.52
CA GLU A 42 24.60 -10.09 -5.37
C GLU A 42 25.49 -8.87 -5.04
N ASP A 43 26.81 -9.03 -5.16
CA ASP A 43 27.79 -7.96 -4.89
C ASP A 43 27.71 -6.83 -5.94
N ILE A 44 27.42 -7.14 -7.21
CA ILE A 44 27.27 -6.12 -8.27
C ILE A 44 25.95 -5.35 -8.12
N LEU A 45 24.86 -6.05 -7.73
CA LEU A 45 23.55 -5.42 -7.51
C LEU A 45 23.58 -4.50 -6.29
N THR A 46 24.31 -4.86 -5.23
CA THR A 46 24.45 -4.03 -4.03
C THR A 46 25.28 -2.76 -4.28
N GLU A 47 26.38 -2.84 -5.04
CA GLU A 47 27.17 -1.66 -5.40
C GLU A 47 26.39 -0.65 -6.28
N GLU A 48 25.58 -1.13 -7.22
CA GLU A 48 24.76 -0.26 -8.08
C GLU A 48 23.65 0.44 -7.28
N ILE A 49 23.04 -0.27 -6.32
CA ILE A 49 22.06 0.30 -5.38
C ILE A 49 22.69 1.40 -4.52
N GLU A 50 23.89 1.16 -3.98
CA GLU A 50 24.60 2.16 -3.17
C GLU A 50 24.97 3.42 -3.98
N ARG A 51 25.36 3.26 -5.24
CA ARG A 51 25.60 4.39 -6.15
C ARG A 51 24.34 5.18 -6.44
N GLN A 52 23.20 4.53 -6.67
CA GLN A 52 21.94 5.22 -6.91
C GLN A 52 21.47 5.98 -5.66
N LEU A 53 21.57 5.37 -4.48
CA LEU A 53 21.23 6.03 -3.21
C LEU A 53 22.11 7.23 -2.90
N THR A 54 23.39 7.19 -3.27
CA THR A 54 24.29 8.34 -3.07
C THR A 54 23.98 9.50 -4.03
N ILE A 55 23.62 9.21 -5.28
CA ILE A 55 23.15 10.20 -6.25
C ILE A 55 21.84 10.84 -5.77
N GLU A 56 20.87 10.05 -5.33
CA GLU A 56 19.60 10.56 -4.82
C GLU A 56 19.78 11.44 -3.57
N ARG A 57 20.62 11.03 -2.63
CA ARG A 57 20.94 11.83 -1.45
C ARG A 57 21.58 13.16 -1.79
N ALA A 58 22.49 13.20 -2.76
CA ALA A 58 23.12 14.44 -3.22
C ALA A 58 22.10 15.40 -3.85
N VAL A 59 21.16 14.87 -4.64
CA VAL A 59 20.06 15.66 -5.23
C VAL A 59 19.15 16.21 -4.13
N ILE A 60 18.80 15.41 -3.11
CA ILE A 60 17.99 15.87 -1.97
C ILE A 60 18.71 17.01 -1.22
N GLU A 61 20.00 16.87 -0.96
CA GLU A 61 20.79 17.89 -0.26
C GLU A 61 20.88 19.21 -1.05
N GLU A 62 21.07 19.14 -2.37
CA GLU A 62 21.07 20.30 -3.25
C GLU A 62 19.72 21.04 -3.22
N LEU A 63 18.62 20.29 -3.24
CA LEU A 63 17.27 20.85 -3.14
C LEU A 63 16.96 21.45 -1.76
N GLU A 64 17.41 20.81 -0.69
CA GLU A 64 17.30 21.36 0.67
C GLU A 64 18.08 22.65 0.81
N ASN A 65 19.24 22.76 0.16
CA ASN A 65 20.04 23.99 0.13
C ASN A 65 19.37 25.08 -0.71
N GLU A 66 18.79 24.74 -1.87
CA GLU A 66 18.00 25.66 -2.69
C GLU A 66 16.78 26.21 -1.92
N ALA A 67 16.11 25.39 -1.10
CA ALA A 67 15.04 25.83 -0.20
C ALA A 67 15.50 26.75 0.94
N LYS A 68 16.75 26.61 1.40
CA LYS A 68 17.34 27.52 2.40
C LYS A 68 17.73 28.86 1.77
N GLU A 69 18.19 28.86 0.53
CA GLU A 69 18.58 30.08 -0.20
C GLU A 69 17.37 30.89 -0.71
N SER A 70 16.27 30.21 -1.06
CA SER A 70 14.98 30.84 -1.39
C SER A 70 13.87 30.31 -0.47
N PRO A 71 13.81 30.79 0.78
CA PRO A 71 12.76 30.39 1.71
C PRO A 71 11.37 30.65 1.12
N PRO A 72 10.39 29.77 1.41
CA PRO A 72 8.98 30.11 1.20
C PRO A 72 8.69 31.40 1.96
N ASP A 73 7.99 32.35 1.32
CA ASP A 73 7.66 33.64 1.95
C ASP A 73 6.91 33.41 3.29
N GLU A 74 7.55 33.70 4.43
CA GLU A 74 6.85 33.98 5.69
C GLU A 74 6.22 35.37 5.56
N ARG A 75 4.93 35.43 5.19
CA ARG A 75 4.20 36.70 5.06
C ARG A 75 3.57 37.12 6.38
N ASP A 76 3.79 38.40 6.68
CA ASP A 76 3.18 39.18 7.76
C ASP A 76 1.64 39.09 7.67
N GLU A 77 0.98 38.60 8.73
CA GLU A 77 -0.46 38.26 8.78
C GLU A 77 -1.39 39.50 8.77
N ASN A 78 -0.85 40.69 8.58
CA ASN A 78 -1.52 41.95 8.93
C ASN A 78 -2.45 42.54 7.86
N GLU A 79 -2.68 41.89 6.72
CA GLU A 79 -3.65 42.36 5.73
C GLU A 79 -4.66 41.26 5.37
N ALA A 80 -5.72 41.18 6.18
CA ALA A 80 -6.85 40.30 5.94
C ALA A 80 -7.76 40.87 4.83
N PRO A 81 -7.96 40.17 3.69
CA PRO A 81 -8.92 40.61 2.69
C PRO A 81 -10.36 40.43 3.20
N GLU A 82 -11.20 41.45 3.05
CA GLU A 82 -12.59 41.51 3.54
C GLU A 82 -13.57 40.52 2.86
N ARG A 83 -13.12 39.63 1.97
CA ARG A 83 -13.97 38.67 1.22
C ARG A 83 -13.38 37.27 1.17
N LYS A 84 -14.25 36.26 1.07
CA LYS A 84 -13.94 34.81 0.92
C LYS A 84 -13.32 34.47 -0.45
N GLN A 85 -12.30 35.19 -0.89
CA GLN A 85 -11.52 34.81 -2.06
C GLN A 85 -10.38 33.89 -1.60
N LEU A 86 -10.06 32.89 -2.40
CA LEU A 86 -8.91 32.04 -2.11
C LEU A 86 -7.65 32.90 -2.26
N ARG A 87 -6.66 32.71 -1.38
CA ARG A 87 -5.41 33.50 -1.38
C ARG A 87 -4.74 33.56 -2.76
N ARG A 88 -4.79 32.47 -3.52
CA ARG A 88 -4.28 32.37 -4.90
C ARG A 88 -4.99 33.30 -5.88
N GLU A 89 -6.30 33.48 -5.71
CA GLU A 89 -7.11 34.35 -6.58
C GLU A 89 -6.81 35.83 -6.30
N VAL A 90 -6.53 36.18 -5.03
CA VAL A 90 -6.13 37.53 -4.63
C VAL A 90 -4.74 37.86 -5.20
N GLU A 91 -3.80 36.92 -5.13
CA GLU A 91 -2.47 37.08 -5.69
C GLU A 91 -2.51 37.21 -7.22
N ALA A 92 -3.21 36.31 -7.91
CA ALA A 92 -3.42 36.40 -9.36
C ALA A 92 -4.06 37.74 -9.78
N ALA A 93 -5.03 38.22 -9.02
CA ALA A 93 -5.67 39.52 -9.28
C ALA A 93 -4.73 40.71 -8.99
N SER A 94 -3.83 40.60 -8.01
CA SER A 94 -2.84 41.64 -7.73
C SER A 94 -1.79 41.77 -8.84
N LEU A 95 -1.44 40.66 -9.49
CA LEU A 95 -0.49 40.63 -10.60
C LEU A 95 -1.09 41.15 -11.89
N ALA A 96 -2.31 40.73 -12.19
CA ALA A 96 -3.05 41.27 -13.32
C ALA A 96 -3.16 42.80 -13.23
N ARG A 97 -3.30 43.36 -12.01
CA ARG A 97 -3.27 44.81 -11.79
C ARG A 97 -1.88 45.43 -11.99
N LEU A 98 -0.81 44.74 -11.60
CA LEU A 98 0.56 45.20 -11.85
C LEU A 98 0.89 45.18 -13.35
N GLU A 99 0.44 44.15 -14.06
CA GLU A 99 0.52 44.03 -15.52
C GLU A 99 -0.24 45.15 -16.24
N ASP A 100 -1.48 45.43 -15.83
CA ASP A 100 -2.28 46.52 -16.37
C ASP A 100 -1.71 47.91 -16.05
N ALA A 101 -0.97 48.05 -14.95
CA ALA A 101 -0.36 49.30 -14.51
C ALA A 101 1.05 49.53 -15.10
N ALA A 102 1.68 48.50 -15.66
CA ALA A 102 3.01 48.61 -16.22
C ALA A 102 3.04 49.52 -17.45
N ARG A 103 3.85 50.58 -17.37
CA ARG A 103 4.01 51.54 -18.47
C ARG A 103 5.46 51.85 -18.79
N THR A 104 6.38 51.48 -17.92
CA THR A 104 7.82 51.70 -18.10
C THR A 104 8.56 50.39 -18.25
N GLN A 105 9.74 50.43 -18.87
CA GLN A 105 10.58 49.24 -19.07
C GLN A 105 10.97 48.58 -17.74
N ALA A 106 11.20 49.39 -16.70
CA ALA A 106 11.47 48.89 -15.34
C ALA A 106 10.26 48.15 -14.73
N ASP A 107 9.04 48.56 -15.03
CA ASP A 107 7.83 47.86 -14.57
C ASP A 107 7.71 46.48 -15.22
N PHE A 108 8.03 46.38 -16.52
CA PHE A 108 8.06 45.10 -17.23
C PHE A 108 9.16 44.17 -16.71
N GLU A 109 10.36 44.68 -16.43
CA GLU A 109 11.45 43.90 -15.83
C GLU A 109 11.05 43.33 -14.47
N ASN A 110 10.34 44.11 -13.63
CA ASN A 110 9.83 43.63 -12.35
C ASN A 110 8.75 42.54 -12.50
N ILE A 111 7.87 42.67 -13.48
CA ILE A 111 6.85 41.64 -13.77
C ILE A 111 7.50 40.35 -14.25
N VAL A 112 8.49 40.45 -15.15
CA VAL A 112 9.24 39.28 -15.65
C VAL A 112 9.95 38.57 -14.51
N ALA A 113 10.69 39.29 -13.66
CA ALA A 113 11.35 38.70 -12.49
C ALA A 113 10.37 38.01 -11.54
N TRP A 114 9.14 38.53 -11.43
CA TRP A 114 8.09 37.92 -10.61
C TRP A 114 7.55 36.63 -11.23
N TRP A 115 7.34 36.61 -12.56
CA TRP A 115 6.97 35.40 -13.31
C TRP A 115 8.07 34.33 -13.25
N ASP A 116 9.33 34.71 -13.44
CA ASP A 116 10.49 33.81 -13.33
C ASP A 116 10.55 33.18 -11.93
N ARG A 117 10.25 33.96 -10.88
CA ARG A 117 10.18 33.44 -9.50
C ARG A 117 9.01 32.49 -9.27
N LEU A 118 7.86 32.72 -9.89
CA LEU A 118 6.73 31.78 -9.84
C LEU A 118 7.04 30.49 -10.58
N ASP A 119 7.70 30.59 -11.74
CA ASP A 119 8.04 29.45 -12.57
C ASP A 119 9.11 28.59 -11.89
N ALA A 120 10.16 29.20 -11.33
CA ALA A 120 11.12 28.51 -10.47
C ALA A 120 10.44 27.81 -9.28
N ASN A 121 9.44 28.44 -8.66
CA ASN A 121 8.66 27.82 -7.59
C ASN A 121 7.74 26.69 -8.07
N ARG A 122 7.30 26.72 -9.32
CA ARG A 122 6.53 25.63 -9.94
C ARG A 122 7.46 24.47 -10.25
N GLU A 123 8.58 24.71 -10.94
CA GLU A 123 9.60 23.71 -11.25
C GLU A 123 10.16 23.06 -9.98
N ARG A 124 10.45 23.84 -8.93
CA ARG A 124 10.87 23.31 -7.63
C ARG A 124 9.82 22.37 -7.03
N ARG A 125 8.53 22.73 -7.10
CA ARG A 125 7.44 21.88 -6.59
C ARG A 125 7.30 20.61 -7.43
N GLU A 126 7.44 20.70 -8.74
CA GLU A 126 7.41 19.54 -9.65
C GLU A 126 8.60 18.60 -9.37
N ARG A 127 9.83 19.13 -9.28
CA ARG A 127 11.04 18.39 -8.85
C ARG A 127 10.85 17.72 -7.49
N TYR A 128 10.28 18.43 -6.51
CA TYR A 128 10.02 17.87 -5.18
C TYR A 128 8.95 16.78 -5.22
N HIS A 129 7.93 16.90 -6.08
CA HIS A 129 6.92 15.86 -6.26
C HIS A 129 7.45 14.63 -7.00
N GLU A 130 8.42 14.80 -7.90
CA GLU A 130 9.13 13.72 -8.58
C GLU A 130 10.07 12.98 -7.62
N ILE A 131 10.84 13.71 -6.81
CA ILE A 131 11.85 13.13 -5.91
C ILE A 131 11.23 12.56 -4.63
N LEU A 132 10.19 13.20 -4.07
CA LEU A 132 9.44 12.64 -2.92
C LEU A 132 8.56 11.44 -3.31
N ARG A 133 8.45 11.11 -4.61
CA ARG A 133 7.91 9.82 -5.05
C ARG A 133 8.94 8.70 -4.87
N SER A 134 10.23 8.99 -4.98
CA SER A 134 11.32 8.00 -4.94
C SER A 134 11.78 7.58 -3.54
N GLY A 135 11.24 8.17 -2.46
CA GLY A 135 11.66 7.84 -1.09
C GLY A 135 11.08 6.55 -0.51
N ASP A 136 9.86 6.17 -0.94
CA ASP A 136 9.15 4.96 -0.50
C ASP A 136 8.45 4.20 -1.67
N ASP A 137 8.19 4.84 -2.82
CA ASP A 137 7.67 4.13 -4.00
C ASP A 137 8.85 3.60 -4.82
N ILE A 138 9.33 2.44 -4.38
CA ILE A 138 10.00 1.47 -5.22
C ILE A 138 9.16 1.30 -6.51
N PRO A 139 9.68 1.54 -7.73
CA PRO A 139 8.95 1.30 -8.97
C PRO A 139 8.40 -0.12 -8.99
N LEU A 140 7.23 -0.33 -9.62
CA LEU A 140 6.57 -1.64 -9.69
C LEU A 140 7.49 -2.76 -10.26
N ASP A 141 8.53 -2.36 -11.00
CA ASP A 141 9.49 -3.22 -11.69
C ASP A 141 10.82 -3.39 -10.92
N TYR A 142 11.00 -2.79 -9.75
CA TYR A 142 12.24 -2.87 -8.97
C TYR A 142 12.38 -4.27 -8.35
N GLY A 143 13.44 -4.99 -8.71
CA GLY A 143 13.63 -6.39 -8.36
C GLY A 143 12.91 -7.37 -9.29
N ALA A 144 12.30 -6.90 -10.39
CA ALA A 144 11.86 -7.80 -11.45
C ALA A 144 13.10 -8.44 -12.10
N SER A 145 13.22 -9.77 -12.01
CA SER A 145 14.29 -10.51 -12.66
C SER A 145 14.28 -10.20 -14.17
N THR A 146 15.44 -9.89 -14.74
CA THR A 146 15.63 -9.79 -16.20
C THR A 146 15.34 -11.11 -16.93
N SER A 147 15.16 -12.22 -16.20
CA SER A 147 14.61 -13.45 -16.75
C SER A 147 13.10 -13.32 -16.96
N GLU A 148 12.73 -13.36 -18.24
CA GLU A 148 11.39 -13.58 -18.81
C GLU A 148 10.43 -14.37 -17.88
N PRO A 149 9.16 -13.95 -17.75
CA PRO A 149 8.27 -14.49 -16.73
C PRO A 149 7.89 -15.93 -17.07
N LEU A 150 8.36 -16.89 -16.28
CA LEU A 150 7.84 -18.27 -16.31
C LEU A 150 6.40 -18.36 -15.77
N PHE A 151 5.82 -17.27 -15.27
CA PHE A 151 4.45 -17.25 -14.78
C PHE A 151 3.67 -16.04 -15.30
N PRO A 152 2.48 -16.25 -15.91
CA PRO A 152 1.53 -15.17 -16.17
C PRO A 152 1.32 -14.31 -14.94
N ASP A 153 1.18 -13.00 -15.13
CA ASP A 153 0.98 -12.03 -14.05
C ASP A 153 -0.26 -12.34 -13.18
N THR A 154 -1.22 -13.07 -13.75
CA THR A 154 -2.39 -13.60 -13.03
C THR A 154 -2.07 -14.69 -12.00
N LEU A 155 -0.85 -15.24 -11.98
CA LEU A 155 -0.39 -16.29 -11.06
C LEU A 155 0.69 -15.82 -10.09
N SER A 156 1.06 -14.54 -10.15
CA SER A 156 2.08 -13.92 -9.29
C SER A 156 1.53 -13.43 -7.95
N GLY A 157 0.20 -13.43 -7.78
CA GLY A 157 -0.48 -12.97 -6.56
C GLY A 157 -0.21 -13.84 -5.33
N VAL A 158 -0.39 -13.23 -4.15
CA VAL A 158 -0.03 -13.85 -2.86
C VAL A 158 -0.88 -15.08 -2.57
N LEU A 159 -2.20 -15.00 -2.81
CA LEU A 159 -3.12 -16.12 -2.60
C LEU A 159 -2.83 -17.26 -3.59
N GLU A 160 -2.55 -16.94 -4.85
CA GLU A 160 -2.22 -17.91 -5.89
C GLU A 160 -0.89 -18.62 -5.59
N LYS A 161 0.07 -17.92 -4.97
CA LYS A 161 1.31 -18.52 -4.45
C LYS A 161 1.03 -19.45 -3.27
N GLN A 162 0.21 -19.03 -2.30
CA GLN A 162 -0.17 -19.86 -1.14
C GLN A 162 -0.93 -21.13 -1.56
N ILE A 163 -1.91 -21.01 -2.48
CA ILE A 163 -2.66 -22.15 -3.02
C ILE A 163 -1.71 -23.16 -3.69
N ARG A 164 -0.72 -22.69 -4.46
CA ARG A 164 0.29 -23.57 -5.08
C ARG A 164 1.20 -24.23 -4.07
N ALA A 165 1.52 -23.55 -2.97
CA ALA A 165 2.27 -24.14 -1.86
C ALA A 165 1.45 -25.16 -1.04
N GLY A 166 0.14 -25.27 -1.31
CA GLY A 166 -0.76 -26.15 -0.58
C GLY A 166 -1.35 -25.52 0.68
N ASP A 167 -1.11 -24.23 0.92
CA ASP A 167 -1.70 -23.46 2.00
C ASP A 167 -2.94 -22.71 1.50
N PHE A 168 -4.11 -23.33 1.61
CA PHE A 168 -5.35 -22.83 1.03
C PHE A 168 -6.34 -22.29 2.06
N LEU A 169 -6.02 -22.35 3.36
CA LEU A 169 -6.93 -21.90 4.42
C LEU A 169 -7.25 -20.41 4.28
N ASP A 170 -6.22 -19.59 4.04
CA ASP A 170 -6.38 -18.15 3.83
C ASP A 170 -7.24 -17.84 2.60
N ALA A 171 -7.11 -18.64 1.53
CA ALA A 171 -7.93 -18.50 0.34
C ALA A 171 -9.40 -18.85 0.57
N ILE A 172 -9.68 -19.86 1.40
CA ILE A 172 -11.06 -20.24 1.78
C ILE A 172 -11.72 -19.13 2.59
N PHE A 173 -11.00 -18.57 3.57
CA PHE A 173 -11.53 -17.55 4.47
C PHE A 173 -11.35 -16.12 3.96
N TYR A 174 -10.91 -15.92 2.71
CA TYR A 174 -10.79 -14.61 2.06
C TYR A 174 -12.16 -14.01 1.70
N CYS A 175 -13.04 -13.89 2.70
CA CYS A 175 -14.41 -13.45 2.54
C CYS A 175 -14.74 -12.29 3.52
N PRO A 176 -15.37 -11.22 3.04
CA PRO A 176 -15.85 -10.11 3.87
C PRO A 176 -16.68 -10.49 5.09
N TYR A 177 -17.39 -11.62 5.05
CA TYR A 177 -18.31 -12.04 6.11
C TYR A 177 -17.63 -12.85 7.22
N ASP A 178 -16.46 -13.42 6.90
CA ASP A 178 -15.71 -14.35 7.76
C ASP A 178 -14.52 -13.69 8.46
N VAL A 179 -14.50 -12.35 8.53
CA VAL A 179 -13.46 -11.55 9.20
C VAL A 179 -13.23 -11.93 10.67
N HIS A 180 -14.19 -12.60 11.29
CA HIS A 180 -14.09 -13.10 12.67
C HIS A 180 -13.17 -14.32 12.82
N GLU A 181 -12.92 -15.06 11.73
CA GLU A 181 -12.02 -16.22 11.70
C GLU A 181 -10.54 -15.82 11.65
N PHE A 182 -10.24 -14.58 11.25
CA PHE A 182 -8.86 -14.05 11.24
C PHE A 182 -8.29 -13.75 12.63
N VAL A 183 -9.07 -13.97 13.68
CA VAL A 183 -8.70 -13.63 15.06
C VAL A 183 -8.84 -14.86 15.94
N THR A 184 -7.77 -15.18 16.67
CA THR A 184 -7.71 -16.32 17.58
C THR A 184 -8.40 -16.06 18.93
N GLU A 185 -8.44 -14.80 19.37
CA GLU A 185 -9.04 -14.40 20.64
C GLU A 185 -10.58 -14.46 20.58
N GLU A 186 -11.17 -15.34 21.39
CA GLU A 186 -12.61 -15.63 21.37
C GLU A 186 -13.48 -14.39 21.57
N TYR A 187 -13.09 -13.51 22.50
CA TYR A 187 -13.85 -12.28 22.78
C TYR A 187 -13.84 -11.31 21.58
N LEU A 188 -12.74 -11.28 20.82
CA LEU A 188 -12.59 -10.39 19.68
C LEU A 188 -13.28 -10.99 18.45
N SER A 189 -13.18 -12.31 18.26
CA SER A 189 -13.94 -13.04 17.23
C SER A 189 -15.45 -12.82 17.41
N LYS A 190 -16.00 -13.00 18.62
CA LYS A 190 -17.41 -12.71 18.93
C LYS A 190 -17.79 -11.25 18.62
N ASN A 191 -16.94 -10.30 19.00
CA ASN A 191 -17.19 -8.88 18.73
C ASN A 191 -17.26 -8.57 17.22
N LEU A 192 -16.41 -9.20 16.41
CA LEU A 192 -16.38 -9.05 14.96
C LEU A 192 -17.56 -9.77 14.30
N TYR A 193 -17.95 -10.93 14.80
CA TYR A 193 -19.09 -11.69 14.31
C TYR A 193 -20.41 -10.90 14.41
N GLU A 194 -20.59 -10.16 15.51
CA GLU A 194 -21.78 -9.32 15.75
C GLU A 194 -21.82 -8.00 14.97
N LEU A 195 -20.80 -7.68 14.17
CA LEU A 195 -20.85 -6.50 13.29
C LEU A 195 -21.90 -6.71 12.19
N SER A 196 -22.53 -5.62 11.75
CA SER A 196 -23.40 -5.69 10.57
C SER A 196 -22.56 -6.01 9.33
N GLU A 197 -23.17 -6.68 8.36
CA GLU A 197 -22.54 -7.06 7.09
C GLU A 197 -21.79 -5.91 6.41
N GLY A 198 -22.43 -4.74 6.26
CA GLY A 198 -21.77 -3.57 5.67
C GLY A 198 -20.60 -2.99 6.50
N HIS A 199 -20.50 -3.32 7.78
CA HIS A 199 -19.30 -3.00 8.58
C HIS A 199 -18.23 -4.07 8.42
N LYS A 200 -18.60 -5.35 8.36
CA LYS A 200 -17.65 -6.45 8.10
C LYS A 200 -16.95 -6.27 6.75
N GLU A 201 -17.71 -5.98 5.70
CA GLU A 201 -17.14 -5.70 4.37
C GLU A 201 -16.26 -4.45 4.36
N LEU A 202 -16.63 -3.39 5.09
CA LEU A 202 -15.78 -2.20 5.20
C LEU A 202 -14.47 -2.51 5.91
N LEU A 203 -14.54 -3.30 6.98
CA LEU A 203 -13.39 -3.72 7.77
C LEU A 203 -12.47 -4.60 6.92
N PHE A 204 -13.03 -5.54 6.15
CA PHE A 204 -12.27 -6.40 5.25
C PHE A 204 -11.53 -5.58 4.19
N LEU A 205 -12.22 -4.71 3.46
CA LEU A 205 -11.60 -3.90 2.40
C LEU A 205 -10.52 -2.95 2.96
N TRP A 206 -10.72 -2.42 4.17
CA TRP A 206 -9.79 -1.47 4.77
C TRP A 206 -8.61 -2.13 5.50
N ALA A 207 -8.85 -3.17 6.31
CA ALA A 207 -7.84 -3.76 7.19
C ALA A 207 -7.15 -4.99 6.58
N VAL A 208 -7.84 -5.75 5.74
CA VAL A 208 -7.29 -6.97 5.10
C VAL A 208 -6.78 -6.64 3.70
N CYS A 209 -7.59 -5.97 2.88
CA CYS A 209 -7.19 -5.59 1.52
C CYS A 209 -6.36 -4.30 1.48
N LEU A 210 -6.29 -3.55 2.58
CA LEU A 210 -5.56 -2.27 2.70
C LEU A 210 -5.97 -1.22 1.64
N PHE A 211 -7.23 -1.24 1.20
CA PHE A 211 -7.69 -0.29 0.21
C PHE A 211 -7.83 1.13 0.78
N SER A 212 -7.52 2.10 -0.07
CA SER A 212 -7.76 3.52 0.23
C SER A 212 -9.26 3.80 0.36
N SER A 213 -9.62 4.81 1.15
CA SER A 213 -11.03 5.17 1.32
C SER A 213 -11.68 5.64 0.00
N ALA A 214 -10.91 6.22 -0.92
CA ALA A 214 -11.35 6.56 -2.27
C ALA A 214 -11.68 5.31 -3.11
N ARG A 215 -10.83 4.27 -3.05
CA ARG A 215 -11.09 3.00 -3.75
C ARG A 215 -12.33 2.30 -3.19
N ILE A 216 -12.48 2.25 -1.86
CA ILE A 216 -13.65 1.68 -1.21
C ILE A 216 -14.93 2.46 -1.57
N ALA A 217 -14.83 3.79 -1.65
CA ALA A 217 -15.94 4.65 -2.05
C ALA A 217 -16.40 4.34 -3.48
N ALA A 218 -15.46 4.13 -4.41
CA ALA A 218 -15.77 3.71 -5.78
C ALA A 218 -16.47 2.34 -5.83
N ILE A 219 -15.96 1.34 -5.09
CA ILE A 219 -16.56 0.00 -5.00
C ILE A 219 -18.01 0.06 -4.51
N ARG A 220 -18.28 0.90 -3.50
CA ARG A 220 -19.61 1.02 -2.87
C ARG A 220 -20.54 2.03 -3.52
N GLY A 221 -20.07 2.79 -4.53
CA GLY A 221 -20.84 3.90 -5.11
C GLY A 221 -21.16 5.00 -4.10
N GLN A 222 -20.27 5.28 -3.14
CA GLN A 222 -20.44 6.29 -2.09
C GLN A 222 -19.38 7.39 -2.19
N THR A 223 -19.49 8.43 -1.37
CA THR A 223 -18.44 9.46 -1.27
C THR A 223 -17.35 9.03 -0.29
N ASP A 224 -16.11 9.42 -0.57
CA ASP A 224 -14.94 9.20 0.32
C ASP A 224 -15.20 9.72 1.75
N ARG A 225 -15.86 10.88 1.87
CA ARG A 225 -16.31 11.43 3.17
C ARG A 225 -17.24 10.48 3.91
N ASN A 226 -18.20 9.85 3.22
CA ASN A 226 -19.11 8.89 3.84
C ASN A 226 -18.36 7.66 4.33
N ILE A 227 -17.45 7.10 3.52
CA ILE A 227 -16.63 5.94 3.91
C ILE A 227 -15.84 6.24 5.18
N ARG A 228 -15.16 7.40 5.26
CA ARG A 228 -14.46 7.80 6.49
C ARG A 228 -15.39 7.89 7.69
N LYS A 229 -16.59 8.45 7.54
CA LYS A 229 -17.59 8.58 8.61
C LYS A 229 -18.11 7.22 9.09
N VAL A 230 -18.42 6.30 8.17
CA VAL A 230 -18.85 4.93 8.49
C VAL A 230 -17.72 4.18 9.18
N ARG A 231 -16.48 4.29 8.68
CA ARG A 231 -15.29 3.68 9.30
C ARG A 231 -15.09 4.15 10.73
N THR A 232 -15.18 5.45 11.00
CA THR A 232 -15.07 5.98 12.36
C THR A 232 -16.18 5.42 13.27
N THR A 233 -17.41 5.33 12.76
CA THR A 233 -18.54 4.76 13.53
C THR A 233 -18.33 3.28 13.83
N MET A 234 -17.87 2.51 12.85
CA MET A 234 -17.53 1.10 12.98
C MET A 234 -16.43 0.88 14.04
N LEU A 235 -15.31 1.61 13.93
CA LEU A 235 -14.21 1.51 14.88
C LEU A 235 -14.64 1.89 16.30
N LYS A 236 -15.51 2.89 16.46
CA LYS A 236 -16.09 3.23 17.77
C LYS A 236 -16.89 2.07 18.36
N LYS A 237 -17.67 1.35 17.54
CA LYS A 237 -18.43 0.16 18.01
C LYS A 237 -17.49 -0.96 18.45
N ILE A 238 -16.47 -1.27 17.65
CA ILE A 238 -15.47 -2.30 17.97
C ILE A 238 -14.76 -1.93 19.28
N ARG A 239 -14.26 -0.69 19.40
CA ARG A 239 -13.59 -0.20 20.62
C ARG A 239 -14.48 -0.27 21.86
N LYS A 240 -15.76 0.09 21.76
CA LYS A 240 -16.70 0.04 22.88
C LYS A 240 -16.88 -1.39 23.41
N LYS A 241 -17.07 -2.36 22.51
CA LYS A 241 -17.20 -3.77 22.89
C LYS A 241 -15.90 -4.36 23.42
N LEU A 242 -14.78 -4.03 22.77
CA LEU A 242 -13.44 -4.42 23.22
C LEU A 242 -13.18 -3.93 24.65
N LEU A 243 -13.48 -2.67 24.94
CA LEU A 243 -13.30 -2.09 26.27
C LEU A 243 -14.16 -2.82 27.32
N ALA A 244 -15.42 -3.12 27.01
CA ALA A 244 -16.29 -3.88 27.91
C ALA A 244 -15.73 -5.29 28.21
N ALA A 245 -15.30 -6.01 27.16
CA ALA A 245 -14.70 -7.34 27.31
C ALA A 245 -13.40 -7.31 28.14
N LEU A 246 -12.55 -6.29 27.93
CA LEU A 246 -11.29 -6.14 28.67
C LEU A 246 -11.51 -5.73 30.13
N LYS A 247 -12.53 -4.93 30.44
CA LYS A 247 -12.90 -4.64 31.83
C LYS A 247 -13.37 -5.89 32.55
N GLU A 248 -14.23 -6.69 31.93
CA GLU A 248 -14.68 -7.98 32.50
C GLU A 248 -13.51 -8.95 32.70
N LYS A 249 -12.57 -9.02 31.74
CA LYS A 249 -11.34 -9.80 31.83
C LYS A 249 -10.46 -9.35 33.01
N ALA A 250 -10.34 -8.03 33.20
CA ALA A 250 -9.59 -7.44 34.32
C ALA A 250 -10.25 -7.70 35.68
N GLU A 251 -11.58 -7.60 35.78
CA GLU A 251 -12.34 -7.93 37.00
C GLU A 251 -12.18 -9.40 37.41
N LYS A 252 -12.15 -10.30 36.42
CA LYS A 252 -11.89 -11.74 36.62
C LYS A 252 -10.42 -12.08 36.86
N GLN A 253 -9.53 -11.08 36.91
CA GLN A 253 -8.08 -11.24 37.10
C GLN A 253 -7.43 -12.21 36.09
N GLN A 254 -7.96 -12.28 34.87
CA GLN A 254 -7.39 -13.11 33.81
C GLN A 254 -6.08 -12.50 33.28
N SER A 255 -5.20 -13.33 32.72
CA SER A 255 -3.95 -12.86 32.12
C SER A 255 -4.23 -11.94 30.93
N MET A 256 -3.60 -10.76 30.92
CA MET A 256 -3.78 -9.75 29.88
C MET A 256 -2.47 -9.48 29.13
N THR A 257 -2.58 -9.27 27.82
CA THR A 257 -1.42 -8.91 26.98
C THR A 257 -0.97 -7.47 27.25
N LEU A 258 0.26 -7.13 26.87
CA LEU A 258 0.78 -5.77 27.04
C LEU A 258 -0.05 -4.74 26.25
N GLN A 259 -0.55 -5.12 25.06
CA GLN A 259 -1.40 -4.27 24.23
C GLN A 259 -2.76 -4.02 24.89
N GLU A 260 -3.38 -5.06 25.46
CA GLU A 260 -4.65 -4.94 26.19
C GLU A 260 -4.52 -4.01 27.41
N LYS A 261 -3.41 -4.12 28.17
CA LYS A 261 -3.12 -3.23 29.31
C LYS A 261 -2.94 -1.78 28.88
N LYS A 262 -2.18 -1.53 27.80
CA LYS A 262 -2.00 -0.19 27.23
C LYS A 262 -3.34 0.39 26.76
N PHE A 263 -4.14 -0.40 26.05
CA PHE A 263 -5.46 0.02 25.58
C PHE A 263 -6.39 0.40 26.75
N LEU A 264 -6.42 -0.39 27.83
CA LEU A 264 -7.18 -0.05 29.03
C LEU A 264 -6.66 1.21 29.73
N ALA A 265 -5.34 1.45 29.76
CA ALA A 265 -4.80 2.67 30.34
C ALA A 265 -5.20 3.92 29.53
N GLU A 266 -5.13 3.85 28.19
CA GLU A 266 -5.48 4.95 27.30
C GLU A 266 -6.99 5.26 27.29
N ASN A 267 -7.85 4.25 27.45
CA ASN A 267 -9.30 4.40 27.34
C ASN A 267 -10.04 4.34 28.69
N GLY A 268 -9.38 3.91 29.76
CA GLY A 268 -9.94 3.75 31.11
C GLY A 268 -10.27 5.07 31.79
N GLY A 269 -9.55 6.15 31.48
CA GLY A 269 -9.82 7.49 32.00
C GLY A 269 -10.91 8.28 31.28
N MET A 270 -11.47 7.78 30.17
CA MET A 270 -12.46 8.50 29.35
C MET A 270 -13.92 8.21 29.70
N VAL A 271 -14.21 7.37 30.70
CA VAL A 271 -15.59 6.93 31.01
C VAL A 271 -16.22 7.67 32.21
N ASP A 272 -15.46 8.42 33.01
CA ASP A 272 -16.00 9.18 34.17
C ASP A 272 -16.45 10.60 33.77
N GLY A 273 -17.17 10.69 32.65
CA GLY A 273 -17.84 11.90 32.17
C GLY A 273 -19.35 11.86 32.37
N GLU A 274 -19.84 11.18 33.41
CA GLU A 274 -21.23 11.32 33.85
C GLU A 274 -21.34 12.51 34.79
N LYS A 275 -22.12 13.50 34.36
CA LYS A 275 -22.49 14.69 35.11
C LYS A 275 -22.93 14.33 36.54
N THR A 276 -22.08 14.61 37.51
CA THR A 276 -22.51 14.91 38.87
C THR A 276 -23.20 16.28 38.86
N ARG A 277 -24.31 16.32 39.62
CA ARG A 277 -25.30 17.40 39.79
C ARG A 277 -24.75 18.82 39.81
#